data_AF-A0A3B1D2P3-F1
#
_entry.id   AF-A0A3B1D2P3-F1
#
_cell.length_a   1.000
_cell.length_b   1.000
_cell.length_c   1.000
_cell.angle_alpha   90.00
_cell.angle_beta   90.00
_cell.angle_gamma   90.00
#
_symmetry.space_group_name_H-M   'P 1'
#
loop_
_entity.id
_entity.type
_entity.pdbx_description
1 polymer ?
#
loop_
_entity_poly.entity_id
_entity_poly.type
_entity_poly.pdbx_seq_one_letter_code
_entity_poly.pdbx_strand_id
1 'polypeptide(L)'
;MSKEKTNIENSKQFSTTKIIYLVIFLLVVGMVILLGSDTFNSPKVNPSVGSNTGQTNDQHVHDGADLSKLQEIKTLEETVAADPNNSDALLKLGHLLNDSGFYEKAIERYKSYLKIKPNEPDVIVDMGVCYYQLGDTDSAIKTMESAVKMKPDHQIANFNLGIVNSAAGNHDKALEWWRKAVKIDPNSNIGKKAKDLLENH
;
A
#
# COMPACT_ATOMS: atom_id res chain seq x y z
N MET A 1 -33.23 8.99 -65.54
CA MET A 1 -33.30 9.88 -64.36
C MET A 1 -33.02 9.05 -63.12
N SER A 2 -32.27 9.43 -62.10
CA SER A 2 -31.17 10.37 -61.87
C SER A 2 -30.96 10.33 -60.34
N LYS A 3 -29.74 10.01 -59.90
CA LYS A 3 -29.13 10.32 -58.60
C LYS A 3 -29.79 9.77 -57.32
N GLU A 4 -29.10 8.85 -56.65
CA GLU A 4 -28.51 9.16 -55.33
C GLU A 4 -27.44 8.12 -54.96
N LYS A 5 -26.20 8.42 -55.38
CA LYS A 5 -24.98 7.90 -54.76
C LYS A 5 -24.40 9.07 -53.97
N THR A 6 -24.45 9.00 -52.64
CA THR A 6 -23.43 9.55 -51.71
C THR A 6 -23.97 9.49 -50.27
N ASN A 7 -23.53 8.50 -49.50
CA ASN A 7 -23.16 8.79 -48.12
C ASN A 7 -22.05 7.83 -47.71
N ILE A 8 -20.87 8.17 -48.22
CA ILE A 8 -19.58 7.60 -47.87
C ILE A 8 -19.17 8.23 -46.53
N GLU A 9 -18.64 7.40 -45.63
CA GLU A 9 -17.73 7.80 -44.55
C GLU A 9 -18.23 8.83 -43.53
N ASN A 10 -18.87 8.33 -42.46
CA ASN A 10 -18.74 8.94 -41.12
C ASN A 10 -17.99 7.99 -40.18
N SER A 11 -16.92 7.38 -40.70
CA SER A 11 -15.90 6.72 -39.89
C SER A 11 -15.06 7.78 -39.17
N LYS A 12 -15.05 7.73 -37.84
CA LYS A 12 -13.89 8.12 -37.01
C LYS A 12 -13.28 9.49 -37.31
N GLN A 13 -14.06 10.57 -37.26
CA GLN A 13 -13.46 11.89 -37.00
C GLN A 13 -13.27 12.07 -35.49
N PHE A 14 -12.38 11.26 -34.90
CA PHE A 14 -11.81 11.57 -33.59
C PHE A 14 -11.14 12.93 -33.74
N SER A 15 -11.71 13.94 -33.08
CA SER A 15 -11.34 15.35 -33.25
C SER A 15 -9.83 15.54 -33.10
N THR A 16 -9.13 15.70 -34.23
CA THR A 16 -7.68 15.94 -34.30
C THR A 16 -7.28 17.12 -33.40
N THR A 17 -8.17 18.10 -33.29
CA THR A 17 -8.08 19.23 -32.37
C THR A 17 -7.95 18.80 -30.91
N LYS A 18 -8.73 17.82 -30.43
CA LYS A 18 -8.64 17.31 -29.06
C LYS A 18 -7.32 16.57 -28.79
N ILE A 19 -6.80 15.85 -29.78
CA ILE A 19 -5.51 15.16 -29.68
C ILE A 19 -4.36 16.19 -29.63
N ILE A 20 -4.41 17.23 -30.46
CA ILE A 20 -3.42 18.31 -30.46
C ILE A 20 -3.39 19.01 -29.09
N TYR A 21 -4.56 19.34 -28.52
CA TYR A 21 -4.61 19.96 -27.19
C TYR A 21 -4.08 19.03 -26.08
N LEU A 22 -4.34 17.73 -26.16
CA LEU A 22 -3.83 16.76 -25.18
C LEU A 22 -2.30 16.62 -25.27
N VAL A 23 -1.73 16.61 -26.47
CA VAL A 23 -0.26 16.57 -26.66
C VAL A 23 0.40 17.86 -26.18
N ILE A 24 -0.16 19.04 -26.50
CA ILE A 24 0.36 20.32 -26.02
C ILE A 24 0.29 20.40 -24.49
N PHE A 25 -0.81 19.95 -23.88
CA PHE A 25 -0.97 19.91 -22.42
C PHE A 25 0.11 19.04 -21.76
N LEU A 26 0.39 17.84 -22.28
CA LEU A 26 1.43 16.96 -21.75
C LEU A 26 2.85 17.55 -21.89
N LEU A 27 3.14 18.25 -23.00
CA LEU A 27 4.43 18.92 -23.19
C LEU A 27 4.64 20.08 -22.19
N VAL A 28 3.60 20.88 -21.92
CA VAL A 28 3.67 21.98 -20.96
C VAL A 28 3.84 21.45 -19.53
N VAL A 29 3.11 20.40 -19.15
CA VAL A 29 3.25 19.76 -17.83
C VAL A 29 4.66 19.18 -17.65
N GLY A 30 5.22 18.52 -18.68
CA GLY A 30 6.59 17.99 -18.62
C GLY A 30 7.66 19.09 -18.48
N MET A 31 7.47 20.25 -19.10
CA MET A 31 8.41 21.37 -19.02
C MET A 31 8.41 22.04 -17.64
N VAL A 32 7.25 22.10 -16.96
CA VAL A 32 7.15 22.64 -15.60
C VAL A 32 7.86 21.74 -14.58
N ILE A 33 7.86 20.42 -14.79
CA ILE A 33 8.57 19.47 -13.92
C ILE A 33 10.09 19.57 -14.10
N LEU A 34 10.58 19.87 -15.31
CA LEU A 34 12.01 20.02 -15.60
C LEU A 34 12.63 21.31 -15.07
N LEU A 35 11.85 22.38 -14.91
CA LEU A 35 12.35 23.66 -14.37
C LEU A 35 12.23 23.77 -12.84
N GLY A 36 11.66 22.77 -12.17
CA GLY A 36 11.53 22.72 -10.71
C GLY A 36 12.62 21.94 -9.98
N SER A 37 13.56 21.30 -10.69
CA SER A 37 14.69 20.58 -10.08
C SER A 37 15.89 21.52 -9.88
N ASP A 38 15.87 22.29 -8.79
CA ASP A 38 17.10 22.88 -8.24
C ASP A 38 17.94 21.79 -7.57
N THR A 39 18.66 21.01 -8.37
CA THR A 39 19.79 20.20 -7.91
C THR A 39 21.03 20.68 -8.63
N PHE A 40 21.86 21.51 -7.97
CA PHE A 40 23.33 21.50 -8.08
C PHE A 40 23.93 22.63 -7.23
N ASN A 41 24.38 22.31 -6.02
CA ASN A 41 25.53 23.00 -5.43
C ASN A 41 26.19 22.09 -4.38
N SER A 42 27.38 21.57 -4.68
CA SER A 42 28.23 20.87 -3.71
C SER A 42 29.45 21.74 -3.42
N PRO A 43 29.75 22.08 -2.15
CA PRO A 43 31.07 22.52 -1.79
C PRO A 43 31.89 21.35 -1.22
N LYS A 44 33.09 21.18 -1.79
CA LYS A 44 34.17 20.36 -1.24
C LYS A 44 34.71 21.04 0.03
N VAL A 45 34.90 20.30 1.12
CA VAL A 45 35.79 20.69 2.22
C VAL A 45 36.64 19.49 2.68
N ASN A 46 37.95 19.72 2.78
CA ASN A 46 39.05 18.80 3.08
C ASN A 46 39.18 18.58 4.62
N PRO A 47 39.85 17.51 5.11
CA PRO A 47 39.74 17.07 6.50
C PRO A 47 40.81 17.69 7.42
N SER A 48 40.41 18.05 8.64
CA SER A 48 41.35 18.24 9.77
C SER A 48 40.65 18.12 11.13
N VAL A 49 40.97 17.03 11.83
CA VAL A 49 41.21 16.84 13.28
C VAL A 49 40.48 17.74 14.29
N GLY A 50 39.78 17.11 15.24
CA GLY A 50 39.39 17.72 16.51
C GLY A 50 38.55 16.79 17.39
N SER A 51 39.13 16.31 18.47
CA SER A 51 38.58 15.38 19.45
C SER A 51 37.47 15.96 20.35
N ASN A 52 36.63 15.03 20.81
CA ASN A 52 35.99 14.93 22.14
C ASN A 52 34.54 15.43 22.37
N THR A 53 33.75 14.47 22.85
CA THR A 53 32.73 14.52 23.90
C THR A 53 31.46 15.35 23.67
N GLY A 54 30.35 14.65 23.50
CA GLY A 54 29.00 15.18 23.68
C GLY A 54 27.99 14.29 22.98
N GLN A 55 27.06 13.72 23.74
CA GLN A 55 25.95 12.91 23.23
C GLN A 55 25.18 13.67 22.13
N THR A 56 25.05 13.07 20.96
CA THR A 56 24.02 13.37 19.96
C THR A 56 23.19 12.07 19.85
N ASN A 57 21.86 11.98 19.95
CA ASN A 57 20.79 12.85 19.46
C ASN A 57 21.06 13.40 18.06
N ASP A 58 21.36 12.48 17.14
CA ASP A 58 21.33 12.75 15.71
C ASP A 58 20.33 11.81 15.03
N GLN A 59 19.24 12.42 14.57
CA GLN A 59 18.59 12.04 13.33
C GLN A 59 19.67 11.95 12.25
N HIS A 60 19.81 10.79 11.60
CA HIS A 60 20.25 10.60 10.20
C HIS A 60 20.74 9.15 10.02
N VAL A 61 19.80 8.22 9.86
CA VAL A 61 20.06 6.92 9.21
C VAL A 61 18.86 6.60 8.31
N HIS A 62 18.79 7.23 7.13
CA HIS A 62 17.81 6.86 6.12
C HIS A 62 18.42 6.09 4.94
N ASP A 63 19.73 6.17 4.69
CA ASP A 63 20.30 5.56 3.49
C ASP A 63 20.73 4.09 3.68
N GLY A 64 21.11 3.69 4.91
CA GLY A 64 21.59 2.32 5.19
C GLY A 64 20.48 1.28 5.43
N ALA A 65 19.36 1.70 6.02
CA ALA A 65 18.24 0.82 6.33
C ALA A 65 17.49 0.39 5.06
N ASP A 66 17.30 1.32 4.12
CA ASP A 66 16.59 1.05 2.86
C ASP A 66 17.40 0.15 1.93
N LEU A 67 18.73 0.35 1.85
CA LEU A 67 19.58 -0.51 1.03
C LEU A 67 19.61 -1.97 1.55
N SER A 68 19.62 -2.17 2.87
CA SER A 68 19.57 -3.49 3.47
C SER A 68 18.24 -4.20 3.16
N LYS A 69 17.11 -3.49 3.29
CA LYS A 69 15.78 -4.04 2.97
C LYS A 69 15.66 -4.40 1.50
N LEU A 70 16.15 -3.55 0.59
CA LEU A 70 16.13 -3.82 -0.85
C LEU A 70 16.96 -5.05 -1.22
N GLN A 71 18.13 -5.22 -0.60
CA GLN A 71 18.96 -6.41 -0.81
C GLN A 71 18.26 -7.69 -0.30
N GLU A 72 17.57 -7.61 0.84
CA GLU A 72 16.79 -8.72 1.37
C GLU A 72 15.59 -9.06 0.48
N ILE A 73 14.84 -8.06 0.01
CA ILE A 73 13.75 -8.23 -0.98
C ILE A 73 14.28 -9.00 -2.20
N LYS A 74 15.39 -8.55 -2.79
CA LYS A 74 15.98 -9.19 -3.97
C LYS A 74 16.37 -10.65 -3.71
N THR A 75 16.96 -10.93 -2.55
CA THR A 75 17.35 -12.30 -2.16
C THR A 75 16.13 -13.21 -1.98
N LEU A 76 15.06 -12.69 -1.39
CA LEU A 76 13.80 -13.41 -1.23
C LEU A 76 13.08 -13.61 -2.57
N GLU A 77 13.10 -12.63 -3.48
CA GLU A 77 12.57 -12.75 -4.84
C GLU A 77 13.28 -13.88 -5.61
N GLU A 78 14.61 -13.94 -5.54
CA GLU A 78 15.40 -15.03 -6.14
C GLU A 78 15.06 -16.39 -5.52
N THR A 79 14.85 -16.44 -4.20
CA THR A 79 14.44 -17.66 -3.50
C THR A 79 13.07 -18.15 -3.96
N VAL A 80 12.10 -17.25 -4.07
CA VAL A 80 10.74 -17.57 -4.55
C VAL A 80 10.74 -17.93 -6.04
N ALA A 81 11.64 -17.35 -6.83
CA ALA A 81 11.79 -17.73 -8.24
C ALA A 81 12.35 -19.15 -8.40
N ALA A 82 13.28 -19.55 -7.53
CA ALA A 82 13.85 -20.89 -7.52
C ALA A 82 12.87 -21.95 -6.97
N ASP A 83 12.10 -21.60 -5.94
CA ASP A 83 11.03 -22.43 -5.37
C ASP A 83 9.75 -21.60 -5.11
N PRO A 84 8.81 -21.59 -6.07
CA PRO A 84 7.56 -20.84 -5.95
C PRO A 84 6.63 -21.32 -4.82
N ASN A 85 6.88 -22.50 -4.25
CA ASN A 85 6.08 -23.06 -3.15
C ASN A 85 6.76 -22.91 -1.78
N ASN A 86 7.88 -22.20 -1.70
CA ASN A 86 8.52 -21.89 -0.43
C ASN A 86 7.67 -20.89 0.36
N SER A 87 6.78 -21.41 1.21
CA SER A 87 5.82 -20.59 1.97
C SER A 87 6.50 -19.59 2.89
N ASP A 88 7.65 -19.96 3.47
CA ASP A 88 8.33 -19.09 4.43
C ASP A 88 8.99 -17.89 3.73
N ALA A 89 9.58 -18.11 2.55
CA ALA A 89 10.11 -17.04 1.71
C ALA A 89 8.99 -16.14 1.19
N LEU A 90 7.86 -16.72 0.74
CA LEU A 90 6.69 -15.95 0.29
C LEU A 90 6.13 -15.04 1.39
N LEU A 91 5.99 -15.56 2.61
CA LEU A 91 5.44 -14.79 3.74
C LEU A 91 6.39 -13.66 4.13
N LYS A 92 7.68 -13.96 4.30
CA LYS A 92 8.70 -12.96 4.63
C LYS A 92 8.78 -11.85 3.58
N LEU A 93 8.75 -12.23 2.30
CA LEU A 93 8.75 -11.28 1.20
C LEU A 93 7.49 -10.42 1.21
N GLY A 94 6.31 -11.01 1.46
CA GLY A 94 5.06 -10.28 1.61
C GLY A 94 5.11 -9.21 2.71
N HIS A 95 5.56 -9.59 3.92
CA HIS A 95 5.71 -8.65 5.03
C HIS A 95 6.70 -7.52 4.70
N LEU A 96 7.87 -7.87 4.15
CA LEU A 96 8.90 -6.89 3.85
C LEU A 96 8.46 -5.91 2.75
N LEU A 97 7.75 -6.40 1.73
CA LEU A 97 7.15 -5.55 0.70
C LEU A 97 6.07 -4.62 1.28
N ASN A 98 5.23 -5.12 2.18
CA ASN A 98 4.22 -4.31 2.88
C ASN A 98 4.87 -3.20 3.71
N ASP A 99 5.88 -3.54 4.52
CA ASP A 99 6.63 -2.59 5.35
C ASP A 99 7.41 -1.56 4.51
N SER A 100 7.78 -1.92 3.29
CA SER A 100 8.43 -1.04 2.31
C SER A 100 7.46 -0.28 1.40
N GLY A 101 6.14 -0.43 1.60
CA GLY A 101 5.12 0.29 0.82
C GLY A 101 4.84 -0.27 -0.57
N PHE A 102 5.41 -1.41 -0.94
CA PHE A 102 5.14 -2.11 -2.21
C PHE A 102 3.89 -2.99 -2.09
N TYR A 103 2.74 -2.37 -1.79
CA TYR A 103 1.52 -3.06 -1.39
C TYR A 103 0.96 -4.02 -2.45
N GLU A 104 0.99 -3.67 -3.74
CA GLU A 104 0.52 -4.56 -4.81
C GLU A 104 1.35 -5.84 -4.86
N LYS A 105 2.68 -5.71 -4.78
CA LYS A 105 3.58 -6.87 -4.75
C LYS A 105 3.37 -7.70 -3.49
N ALA A 106 3.17 -7.06 -2.34
CA ALA A 106 2.87 -7.75 -1.08
C ALA A 106 1.59 -8.61 -1.20
N ILE A 107 0.51 -8.03 -1.76
CA ILE A 107 -0.75 -8.74 -2.03
C ILE A 107 -0.53 -9.98 -2.90
N GLU A 108 0.29 -9.89 -3.95
CA GLU A 108 0.59 -11.06 -4.79
C GLU A 108 1.32 -12.17 -4.02
N ARG A 109 2.26 -11.80 -3.14
CA ARG A 109 2.99 -12.77 -2.32
C ARG A 109 2.09 -13.40 -1.27
N TYR A 110 1.24 -12.63 -0.59
CA TYR A 110 0.24 -13.16 0.33
C TYR A 110 -0.76 -14.09 -0.38
N LYS A 111 -1.25 -13.72 -1.57
CA LYS A 111 -2.12 -14.61 -2.37
C LYS A 111 -1.42 -15.93 -2.70
N SER A 112 -0.14 -15.90 -3.04
CA SER A 112 0.65 -17.11 -3.34
C SER A 112 0.85 -17.96 -2.08
N TYR A 113 1.16 -17.33 -0.95
CA TYR A 113 1.25 -17.99 0.35
C TYR A 113 -0.07 -18.66 0.75
N LEU A 114 -1.19 -17.93 0.64
CA LEU A 114 -2.52 -18.43 1.02
C LEU A 114 -3.03 -19.56 0.12
N LYS A 115 -2.51 -19.72 -1.11
CA LYS A 115 -2.77 -20.93 -1.92
C LYS A 115 -2.16 -22.19 -1.30
N ILE A 116 -1.05 -22.04 -0.57
CA ILE A 116 -0.33 -23.13 0.09
C ILE A 116 -0.87 -23.36 1.50
N LYS A 117 -1.09 -22.27 2.25
CA LYS A 117 -1.61 -22.26 3.62
C LYS A 117 -2.92 -21.45 3.68
N PRO A 118 -4.08 -22.04 3.36
CA PRO A 118 -5.32 -21.30 3.17
C PRO A 118 -6.00 -20.81 4.46
N ASN A 119 -5.59 -21.29 5.63
CA ASN A 119 -6.27 -21.04 6.91
C ASN A 119 -5.47 -20.09 7.82
N GLU A 120 -5.00 -18.98 7.26
CA GLU A 120 -4.09 -18.03 7.93
C GLU A 120 -4.75 -16.64 8.01
N PRO A 121 -5.59 -16.39 9.04
CA PRO A 121 -6.36 -15.15 9.11
C PRO A 121 -5.50 -13.91 9.34
N ASP A 122 -4.35 -14.03 10.01
CA ASP A 122 -3.40 -12.93 10.18
C ASP A 122 -2.89 -12.43 8.82
N VAL A 123 -2.52 -13.35 7.92
CA VAL A 123 -2.05 -13.00 6.57
C VAL A 123 -3.16 -12.41 5.70
N ILE A 124 -4.40 -12.85 5.89
CA ILE A 124 -5.56 -12.23 5.24
C ILE A 124 -5.74 -10.79 5.75
N VAL A 125 -5.56 -10.53 7.05
CA VAL A 125 -5.60 -9.17 7.61
C VAL A 125 -4.51 -8.31 6.99
N ASP A 126 -3.26 -8.79 6.90
CA ASP A 126 -2.15 -8.04 6.30
C ASP A 126 -2.40 -7.71 4.82
N MET A 127 -2.99 -8.65 4.07
CA MET A 127 -3.44 -8.38 2.71
C MET A 127 -4.56 -7.33 2.67
N GLY A 128 -5.49 -7.36 3.61
CA GLY A 128 -6.54 -6.34 3.76
C GLY A 128 -5.97 -4.95 4.07
N VAL A 129 -4.93 -4.88 4.90
CA VAL A 129 -4.21 -3.63 5.19
C VAL A 129 -3.55 -3.09 3.92
N CYS A 130 -2.92 -3.95 3.10
CA CYS A 130 -2.34 -3.52 1.83
C CYS A 130 -3.39 -2.90 0.90
N TYR A 131 -4.57 -3.51 0.74
CA TYR A 131 -5.64 -2.92 -0.07
C TYR A 131 -6.09 -1.56 0.49
N TYR A 132 -6.18 -1.42 1.81
CA TYR A 132 -6.53 -0.15 2.44
C TYR A 132 -5.50 0.94 2.16
N GLN A 133 -4.20 0.62 2.23
CA GLN A 133 -3.12 1.56 1.91
C GLN A 133 -3.12 1.99 0.43
N LEU A 134 -3.60 1.12 -0.46
CA LEU A 134 -3.83 1.45 -1.87
C LEU A 134 -5.09 2.28 -2.12
N GLY A 135 -5.87 2.57 -1.08
CA GLY A 135 -7.16 3.26 -1.19
C GLY A 135 -8.30 2.37 -1.70
N ASP A 136 -8.03 1.08 -1.99
CA ASP A 136 -9.06 0.10 -2.36
C ASP A 136 -9.79 -0.40 -1.11
N THR A 137 -10.61 0.50 -0.58
CA THR A 137 -11.36 0.31 0.66
C THR A 137 -12.37 -0.84 0.53
N ASP A 138 -12.98 -1.04 -0.64
CA ASP A 138 -13.92 -2.12 -0.90
C ASP A 138 -13.26 -3.49 -0.82
N SER A 139 -12.09 -3.65 -1.45
CA SER A 139 -11.31 -4.90 -1.35
C SER A 139 -10.77 -5.12 0.06
N ALA A 140 -10.38 -4.06 0.76
CA ALA A 140 -9.94 -4.14 2.15
C ALA A 140 -11.06 -4.68 3.06
N ILE A 141 -12.28 -4.12 2.98
CA ILE A 141 -13.43 -4.60 3.77
C ILE A 141 -13.70 -6.07 3.48
N LYS A 142 -13.86 -6.46 2.20
CA LYS A 142 -14.15 -7.85 1.83
C LYS A 142 -13.08 -8.82 2.32
N THR A 143 -11.82 -8.42 2.21
CA THR A 143 -10.68 -9.23 2.64
C THR A 143 -10.71 -9.42 4.16
N MET A 144 -10.87 -8.35 4.94
CA MET A 144 -10.92 -8.44 6.39
C MET A 144 -12.19 -9.15 6.92
N GLU A 145 -13.34 -9.00 6.24
CA GLU A 145 -14.55 -9.78 6.55
C GLU A 145 -14.30 -11.29 6.37
N SER A 146 -13.49 -11.68 5.38
CA SER A 146 -13.10 -13.08 5.20
C SER A 146 -12.21 -13.60 6.33
N ALA A 147 -11.30 -12.77 6.87
CA ALA A 147 -10.50 -13.11 8.04
C ALA A 147 -11.38 -13.31 9.29
N VAL A 148 -12.34 -12.41 9.52
CA VAL A 148 -13.30 -12.53 10.63
C VAL A 148 -14.23 -13.74 10.45
N LYS A 149 -14.67 -14.04 9.22
CA LYS A 149 -15.46 -15.24 8.95
C LYS A 149 -14.69 -16.51 9.29
N MET A 150 -13.39 -16.53 9.01
CA MET A 150 -12.50 -17.65 9.33
C MET A 150 -12.25 -17.76 10.83
N LYS A 151 -11.99 -16.64 11.51
CA LYS A 151 -11.73 -16.56 12.95
C LYS A 151 -12.52 -15.40 13.57
N PRO A 152 -13.76 -15.63 14.05
CA PRO A 152 -14.62 -14.57 14.56
C PRO A 152 -14.06 -13.82 15.78
N ASP A 153 -13.25 -14.50 16.60
CA ASP A 153 -12.58 -13.95 17.79
C ASP A 153 -11.20 -13.35 17.47
N HIS A 154 -10.89 -13.11 16.19
CA HIS A 154 -9.65 -12.45 15.81
C HIS A 154 -9.72 -10.96 16.11
N GLN A 155 -9.08 -10.55 17.20
CA GLN A 155 -9.18 -9.18 17.70
C GLN A 155 -8.70 -8.13 16.69
N ILE A 156 -7.53 -8.35 16.08
CA ILE A 156 -6.94 -7.42 15.10
C ILE A 156 -7.83 -7.28 13.86
N ALA A 157 -8.39 -8.37 13.34
CA ALA A 157 -9.29 -8.34 12.19
C ALA A 157 -10.57 -7.52 12.47
N ASN A 158 -11.19 -7.72 13.64
CA ASN A 158 -12.35 -6.92 14.06
C ASN A 158 -11.96 -5.44 14.22
N PHE A 159 -10.80 -5.13 14.81
CA PHE A 159 -10.33 -3.76 14.95
C PHE A 159 -10.11 -3.08 13.59
N ASN A 160 -9.38 -3.75 12.69
CA ASN A 160 -9.08 -3.21 11.36
C ASN A 160 -10.33 -3.07 10.50
N LEU A 161 -11.32 -3.98 10.59
CA LEU A 161 -12.63 -3.77 9.95
C LEU A 161 -13.31 -2.48 10.42
N GLY A 162 -13.18 -2.15 11.70
CA GLY A 162 -13.69 -0.90 12.24
C GLY A 162 -12.99 0.32 11.62
N ILE A 163 -11.65 0.27 11.53
CA ILE A 163 -10.85 1.32 10.89
C ILE A 163 -11.26 1.53 9.43
N VAL A 164 -11.31 0.45 8.64
CA VAL A 164 -11.63 0.52 7.21
C VAL A 164 -13.07 0.97 6.98
N ASN A 165 -14.04 0.52 7.80
CA ASN A 165 -15.42 0.99 7.70
C ASN A 165 -15.55 2.48 8.08
N SER A 166 -14.80 2.96 9.06
CA SER A 166 -14.78 4.37 9.42
C SER A 166 -14.26 5.23 8.26
N ALA A 167 -13.17 4.81 7.63
CA ALA A 167 -12.61 5.46 6.45
C ALA A 167 -13.57 5.45 5.25
N ALA A 168 -14.40 4.40 5.13
CA ALA A 168 -15.47 4.32 4.12
C ALA A 168 -16.71 5.18 4.44
N GLY A 169 -16.75 5.88 5.58
CA GLY A 169 -17.92 6.62 6.06
C GLY A 169 -19.03 5.74 6.67
N ASN A 170 -18.80 4.44 6.83
CA ASN A 170 -19.73 3.49 7.44
C ASN A 170 -19.60 3.51 8.97
N HIS A 171 -19.85 4.66 9.60
CA HIS A 171 -19.57 4.89 11.02
C HIS A 171 -20.27 3.89 11.96
N ASP A 172 -21.55 3.57 11.72
CA ASP A 172 -22.28 2.60 12.55
C ASP A 172 -21.62 1.20 12.54
N LYS A 173 -21.17 0.76 11.36
CA LYS A 173 -20.43 -0.52 11.24
C LYS A 173 -19.08 -0.43 11.92
N ALA A 174 -18.39 0.71 11.83
CA ALA A 174 -17.12 0.90 12.50
C ALA A 174 -17.24 0.70 14.02
N LEU A 175 -18.26 1.34 14.63
CA LEU A 175 -18.56 1.19 16.05
C LEU A 175 -18.90 -0.26 16.42
N GLU A 176 -19.67 -0.97 15.59
CA GLU A 176 -19.98 -2.39 15.81
C GLU A 176 -18.70 -3.24 15.87
N TRP A 177 -17.81 -3.06 14.91
CA TRP A 177 -16.56 -3.82 14.80
C TRP A 177 -15.58 -3.52 15.93
N TRP A 178 -15.43 -2.24 16.32
CA TRP A 178 -14.62 -1.89 17.49
C TRP A 178 -15.20 -2.45 18.79
N ARG A 179 -16.54 -2.46 18.97
CA ARG A 179 -17.16 -3.13 20.13
C ARG A 179 -16.85 -4.62 20.18
N LYS A 180 -16.83 -5.31 19.04
CA LYS A 180 -16.40 -6.72 18.97
C LYS A 180 -14.93 -6.87 19.36
N ALA A 181 -14.04 -6.01 18.86
CA ALA A 181 -12.62 -6.02 19.24
C ALA A 181 -12.42 -5.81 20.74
N VAL A 182 -13.14 -4.87 21.36
CA VAL A 182 -13.12 -4.65 22.83
C VAL A 182 -13.65 -5.86 23.58
N LYS A 183 -14.72 -6.50 23.11
CA LYS A 183 -15.32 -7.67 23.77
C LYS A 183 -14.38 -8.88 23.83
N ILE A 184 -13.51 -9.04 22.83
CA ILE A 184 -12.55 -10.16 22.76
C ILE A 184 -11.51 -10.04 23.87
N ASP A 185 -10.81 -8.90 23.97
CA ASP A 185 -9.93 -8.59 25.10
C ASP A 185 -9.83 -7.07 25.30
N PRO A 186 -10.53 -6.49 26.30
CA PRO A 186 -10.54 -5.05 26.52
C PRO A 186 -9.21 -4.50 27.05
N ASN A 187 -8.33 -5.35 27.59
CA ASN A 187 -7.08 -4.93 28.24
C ASN A 187 -5.87 -5.01 27.33
N SER A 188 -5.99 -5.70 26.18
CA SER A 188 -4.97 -5.71 25.14
C SER A 188 -4.73 -4.31 24.57
N ASN A 189 -3.58 -4.10 23.94
CA ASN A 189 -3.28 -2.83 23.27
C ASN A 189 -4.32 -2.50 22.18
N ILE A 190 -4.85 -3.51 21.49
CA ILE A 190 -5.89 -3.34 20.47
C ILE A 190 -7.24 -3.03 21.11
N GLY A 191 -7.60 -3.72 22.20
CA GLY A 191 -8.83 -3.45 22.95
C GLY A 191 -8.89 -2.02 23.49
N LYS A 192 -7.77 -1.54 24.05
CA LYS A 192 -7.65 -0.15 24.51
C LYS A 192 -7.82 0.86 23.38
N LYS A 193 -7.10 0.68 22.26
CA LYS A 193 -7.25 1.54 21.07
C LYS A 193 -8.70 1.53 20.53
N ALA A 194 -9.32 0.36 20.48
CA ALA A 194 -10.71 0.23 20.05
C ALA A 194 -11.68 0.96 21.01
N LYS A 195 -11.42 0.90 22.31
CA LYS A 195 -12.19 1.63 23.32
C LYS A 195 -12.04 3.14 23.15
N ASP A 196 -10.81 3.62 22.96
CA ASP A 196 -10.53 5.04 22.74
C ASP A 196 -11.27 5.56 21.49
N LEU A 197 -11.33 4.77 20.40
CA LEU A 197 -12.08 5.13 19.20
C LEU A 197 -13.60 5.17 19.43
N LEU A 198 -14.14 4.32 20.29
CA LEU A 198 -15.57 4.33 20.65
C LEU A 198 -15.98 5.53 21.51
N GLU A 199 -15.04 6.13 22.23
CA GLU A 199 -15.29 7.29 23.09
C GLU A 199 -15.15 8.63 22.34
N ASN A 200 -14.42 8.64 21.21
CA ASN A 200 -14.04 9.85 20.47
C ASN A 200 -14.73 10.00 19.09
N HIS A 201 -15.66 9.11 18.73
CA HIS A 201 -16.45 9.15 17.50
C HIS A 201 -17.94 9.23 17.82
#